data_AF-A0A7K8HBP0-F1
#
_entry.id   AF-A0A7K8HBP0-F1
#
_cell.length_a   1.000
_cell.length_b   1.000
_cell.length_c   1.000
_cell.angle_alpha   90.00
_cell.angle_beta   90.00
_cell.angle_gamma   90.00
#
_symmetry.space_group_name_H-M   'P 1'
#
loop_
_entity.id
_entity.type
_entity.pdbx_description
1 polymer ?
#
loop_
_entity_poly.entity_id
_entity_poly.type
_entity_poly.pdbx_seq_one_letter_code
_entity_poly.pdbx_strand_id
1 'polypeptide(L)'
;KVLIDVPRSDLAEELAQSETKVQVLQDTLQQVLDRREEERQSRQLLELYLEALKTEDSILSKVAEPEAAPRKEMDVVDTGTSSTGTSATTALSGQILAALKEKPAPELCLDSQDLELVLKEDTAALASALGWDKQKAGALREACDQELSKRLRQVQTLHSLRSTSKGKKTLP
;
A
#
# COMPACT_ATOMS: atom_id res chain seq x y z
N LYS A 1 5.42 -19.20 -32.24
CA LYS A 1 4.02 -19.54 -31.90
C LYS A 1 3.43 -20.66 -32.78
N VAL A 2 4.07 -21.00 -33.90
CA VAL A 2 3.56 -21.94 -34.92
C VAL A 2 3.17 -23.34 -34.41
N LEU A 3 3.87 -23.94 -33.44
CA LEU A 3 3.58 -25.32 -32.98
C LEU A 3 2.29 -25.49 -32.15
N ILE A 4 1.74 -24.40 -31.59
CA ILE A 4 0.51 -24.44 -30.79
C ILE A 4 -0.72 -24.26 -31.70
N ASP A 5 -0.56 -23.48 -32.77
CA ASP A 5 -1.64 -23.14 -33.70
C ASP A 5 -1.91 -24.25 -34.73
N VAL A 6 -1.09 -25.32 -34.75
CA VAL A 6 -1.22 -26.46 -35.66
C VAL A 6 -2.28 -27.45 -35.12
N PRO A 7 -3.17 -27.99 -36.00
CA PRO A 7 -4.14 -29.01 -35.62
C PRO A 7 -3.48 -30.23 -34.96
N ARG A 8 -4.09 -30.69 -33.86
CA ARG A 8 -3.58 -31.81 -33.06
C ARG A 8 -3.45 -33.11 -33.86
N SER A 9 -4.37 -33.32 -34.81
CA SER A 9 -4.39 -34.46 -35.73
C SER A 9 -3.10 -34.54 -36.55
N ASP A 10 -2.75 -33.43 -37.19
CA ASP A 10 -1.63 -33.33 -38.12
C ASP A 10 -0.32 -33.45 -37.34
N LEU A 11 -0.26 -32.82 -36.15
CA LEU A 11 0.89 -32.91 -35.27
C LEU A 11 1.06 -34.32 -34.65
N ALA A 12 -0.02 -35.06 -34.42
CA ALA A 12 0.02 -36.45 -33.96
C ALA A 12 0.49 -37.42 -35.03
N GLU A 13 0.08 -37.20 -36.29
CA GLU A 13 0.55 -37.96 -37.44
C GLU A 13 2.06 -37.74 -37.67
N GLU A 14 2.52 -36.47 -37.66
CA GLU A 14 3.93 -36.11 -37.84
C GLU A 14 4.83 -36.61 -36.70
N LEU A 15 4.35 -36.59 -35.46
CA LEU A 15 5.12 -37.05 -34.30
C LEU A 15 4.98 -38.56 -34.05
N ALA A 16 4.14 -39.27 -34.81
CA ALA A 16 3.76 -40.66 -34.58
C ALA A 16 3.38 -40.95 -33.11
N GLN A 17 2.66 -40.01 -32.49
CA GLN A 17 2.20 -40.10 -31.10
C GLN A 17 0.66 -40.08 -31.04
N SER A 18 0.10 -40.53 -29.91
CA SER A 18 -1.34 -40.38 -29.70
C SER A 18 -1.71 -38.91 -29.55
N GLU A 19 -2.87 -38.52 -30.08
CA GLU A 19 -3.41 -37.16 -30.00
C GLU A 19 -3.45 -36.63 -28.55
N THR A 20 -3.71 -37.52 -27.58
CA THR A 20 -3.68 -37.20 -26.14
C THR A 20 -2.30 -36.77 -25.64
N LYS A 21 -1.21 -37.38 -26.13
CA LYS A 21 0.17 -37.00 -25.74
C LYS A 21 0.56 -35.69 -26.38
N VAL A 22 0.16 -35.48 -27.64
CA VAL A 22 0.36 -34.23 -28.37
C VAL A 22 -0.40 -33.09 -27.72
N GLN A 23 -1.62 -33.34 -27.24
CA GLN A 23 -2.40 -32.38 -26.48
C GLN A 23 -1.66 -31.90 -25.23
N VAL A 24 -1.17 -32.83 -24.41
CA VAL A 24 -0.40 -32.50 -23.20
C VAL A 24 0.87 -31.71 -23.56
N LEU A 25 1.53 -32.06 -24.66
CA LEU A 25 2.72 -31.35 -25.13
C LEU A 25 2.40 -29.91 -25.54
N GLN A 26 1.35 -29.69 -26.34
CA GLN A 26 0.92 -28.35 -26.76
C GLN A 26 0.48 -27.51 -25.55
N ASP A 27 -0.28 -28.08 -24.62
CA ASP A 27 -0.72 -27.40 -23.40
C ASP A 27 0.48 -27.00 -22.52
N THR A 28 1.44 -27.90 -22.34
CA THR A 28 2.66 -27.62 -21.57
C THR A 28 3.49 -26.53 -22.24
N LEU A 29 3.61 -26.57 -23.57
CA LEU A 29 4.38 -25.57 -24.32
C LEU A 29 3.71 -24.19 -24.25
N GLN A 30 2.39 -24.13 -24.36
CA GLN A 30 1.61 -22.91 -24.16
C GLN A 30 1.83 -22.36 -22.74
N GLN A 31 1.71 -23.20 -21.70
CA GLN A 31 1.93 -22.79 -20.32
C GLN A 31 3.34 -22.23 -20.07
N VAL A 32 4.37 -22.84 -20.65
CA VAL A 32 5.75 -22.35 -20.51
C VAL A 32 5.95 -21.01 -21.23
N LEU A 33 5.32 -20.83 -22.39
CA LEU A 33 5.38 -19.57 -23.12
C LEU A 33 4.66 -18.44 -22.38
N ASP A 34 3.47 -18.71 -21.86
CA ASP A 34 2.70 -17.75 -21.07
C ASP A 34 3.46 -17.33 -19.82
N ARG A 35 3.99 -18.31 -19.07
CA ARG A 35 4.82 -18.03 -17.89
C ARG A 35 6.05 -17.19 -18.23
N ARG A 36 6.74 -17.48 -19.34
CA ARG A 36 7.89 -16.67 -19.77
C ARG A 36 7.49 -15.23 -20.12
N GLU A 37 6.31 -15.05 -20.68
CA GLU A 37 5.81 -13.72 -21.01
C GLU A 37 5.41 -12.95 -19.75
N GLU A 38 4.74 -13.59 -18.79
CA GLU A 38 4.47 -13.04 -17.46
C GLU A 38 5.76 -12.64 -16.72
N GLU A 39 6.80 -13.48 -16.80
CA GLU A 39 8.12 -13.18 -16.22
C GLU A 39 8.78 -11.96 -16.89
N ARG A 40 8.60 -11.75 -18.19
CA ARG A 40 9.08 -10.53 -18.87
C ARG A 40 8.30 -9.31 -18.43
N GLN A 41 6.97 -9.41 -18.44
CA GLN A 41 6.09 -8.30 -18.06
C GLN A 41 6.32 -7.86 -16.62
N SER A 42 6.44 -8.80 -15.70
CA SER A 42 6.73 -8.51 -14.28
C SER A 42 8.09 -7.84 -14.09
N ARG A 43 9.13 -8.28 -14.81
CA ARG A 43 10.46 -7.63 -14.77
C ARG A 43 10.40 -6.19 -15.26
N GLN A 44 9.71 -5.95 -16.38
CA GLN A 44 9.57 -4.60 -16.93
C GLN A 44 8.83 -3.68 -15.95
N LEU A 45 7.77 -4.17 -15.31
CA LEU A 45 7.04 -3.40 -14.30
C LEU A 45 7.92 -3.09 -13.07
N LEU A 46 8.68 -4.06 -12.59
CA LEU A 46 9.61 -3.88 -11.47
C LEU A 46 10.70 -2.87 -11.79
N GLU A 47 11.23 -2.87 -13.02
CA GLU A 47 12.22 -1.90 -13.48
C GLU A 47 11.66 -0.47 -13.45
N LEU A 48 10.44 -0.27 -13.95
CA LEU A 48 9.75 1.02 -13.89
C LEU A 48 9.51 1.49 -12.45
N TYR A 49 9.14 0.57 -11.54
CA TYR A 49 8.96 0.89 -10.12
C TYR A 49 10.29 1.32 -9.46
N LEU A 50 11.37 0.59 -9.74
CA LEU A 50 12.70 0.92 -9.23
C LEU A 50 13.22 2.25 -9.80
N GLU A 51 12.92 2.56 -11.06
CA GLU A 51 13.25 3.84 -11.67
C GLU A 51 12.49 4.99 -10.98
N ALA A 52 11.18 4.83 -10.75
CA ALA A 52 10.38 5.81 -10.03
C ALA A 52 10.95 6.10 -8.63
N LEU A 53 11.30 5.07 -7.85
CA LEU A 53 11.93 5.24 -6.54
C LEU A 53 13.26 6.01 -6.62
N LYS A 54 14.13 5.68 -7.60
CA LYS A 54 15.40 6.42 -7.79
C LYS A 54 15.15 7.89 -8.14
N THR A 55 14.12 8.19 -8.92
CA THR A 55 13.77 9.58 -9.24
C THR A 55 13.25 10.33 -8.02
N GLU A 56 12.42 9.70 -7.19
CA GLU A 56 11.95 10.27 -5.93
C GLU A 56 13.11 10.52 -4.96
N ASP A 57 14.00 9.54 -4.78
CA ASP A 57 15.21 9.67 -3.96
C ASP A 57 16.15 10.78 -4.48
N SER A 58 16.29 10.91 -5.80
CA SER A 58 17.08 11.97 -6.42
C SER A 58 16.47 13.35 -6.19
N ILE A 59 15.14 13.47 -6.25
CA ILE A 59 14.42 14.73 -5.94
C ILE A 59 14.62 15.07 -4.46
N LEU A 60 14.45 14.12 -3.54
CA LEU A 60 14.66 14.31 -2.11
C LEU A 60 16.11 14.70 -1.79
N SER A 61 17.09 14.09 -2.46
CA SER A 61 18.51 14.41 -2.27
C SER A 61 18.89 15.79 -2.83
N LYS A 62 18.23 16.27 -3.89
CA LYS A 62 18.45 17.63 -4.43
C LYS A 62 17.82 18.73 -3.58
N VAL A 63 16.77 18.43 -2.82
CA VAL A 63 16.17 19.36 -1.85
C VAL A 63 17.02 19.48 -0.57
N ALA A 64 17.98 18.57 -0.36
CA ALA A 64 18.80 18.49 0.85
C ALA A 64 20.17 19.18 0.76
N GLU A 65 20.60 19.75 -0.38
CA GLU A 65 21.81 20.59 -0.44
C GLU A 65 21.46 22.09 -0.33
N PRO A 66 22.05 22.83 0.63
CA PRO A 66 21.84 24.25 0.77
C PRO A 66 22.70 24.98 -0.27
N GLU A 67 22.08 25.61 -1.27
CA GLU A 67 22.79 26.59 -2.09
C GLU A 67 23.07 27.83 -1.23
N ALA A 68 24.24 27.84 -0.60
CA ALA A 68 24.80 28.99 0.07
C ALA A 68 25.62 29.82 -0.93
N ALA A 69 25.07 30.93 -1.42
CA ALA A 69 25.87 32.14 -1.66
C ALA A 69 25.00 33.41 -1.65
N PRO A 70 25.45 34.51 -1.02
CA PRO A 70 24.62 35.65 -0.66
C PRO A 70 24.74 36.79 -1.69
N ARG A 71 23.62 37.45 -2.03
CA ARG A 71 23.64 38.80 -2.61
C ARG A 71 22.49 39.66 -2.09
N LYS A 72 22.81 40.37 -1.00
CA LYS A 72 22.68 41.82 -0.81
C LYS A 72 21.39 42.53 -1.24
N GLU A 73 20.64 42.94 -0.21
CA GLU A 73 19.93 44.21 -0.01
C GLU A 73 18.89 44.66 -1.07
N MET A 74 17.62 44.50 -0.71
CA MET A 74 16.55 45.48 -0.94
C MET A 74 15.46 45.20 0.11
N ASP A 75 15.59 45.80 1.30
CA ASP A 75 14.96 47.06 1.72
C ASP A 75 13.41 47.02 1.74
N VAL A 76 12.92 46.89 2.98
CA VAL A 76 11.66 47.36 3.59
C VAL A 76 10.36 47.22 2.79
N VAL A 77 9.46 46.35 3.28
CA VAL A 77 8.15 46.79 3.83
C VAL A 77 7.73 45.85 4.96
N ASP A 78 7.71 46.39 6.19
CA ASP A 78 6.93 45.83 7.29
C ASP A 78 5.44 46.06 6.99
N THR A 79 4.71 44.98 6.71
CA THR A 79 3.26 44.97 6.89
C THR A 79 2.91 43.78 7.74
N GLY A 80 2.82 44.06 9.04
CA GLY A 80 2.38 43.13 10.07
C GLY A 80 1.08 42.42 9.70
N THR A 81 1.12 41.10 9.83
CA THR A 81 0.03 40.36 10.44
C THR A 81 0.68 39.19 11.18
N SER A 82 0.88 39.44 12.47
CA SER A 82 0.98 38.40 13.47
C SER A 82 -0.22 37.48 13.35
N SER A 83 0.00 36.24 12.94
CA SER A 83 -0.76 35.13 13.48
C SER A 83 0.19 33.97 13.73
N THR A 84 0.89 34.06 14.85
CA THR A 84 1.25 32.91 15.66
C THR A 84 -0.03 32.11 15.94
N GLY A 85 -0.40 31.24 15.01
CA GLY A 85 -1.33 30.15 15.26
C GLY A 85 -0.52 29.05 15.89
N THR A 86 -0.51 29.00 17.22
CA THR A 86 -0.04 27.88 18.03
C THR A 86 -0.42 26.57 17.35
N SER A 87 0.56 25.91 16.72
CA SER A 87 0.39 24.53 16.26
C SER A 87 0.07 23.73 17.50
N ALA A 88 -1.18 23.29 17.64
CA ALA A 88 -1.50 22.23 18.58
C ALA A 88 -0.56 21.09 18.20
N THR A 89 0.45 20.85 19.04
CA THR A 89 1.44 19.79 18.83
C THR A 89 0.71 18.48 19.05
N THR A 90 -0.04 18.02 18.05
CA THR A 90 -0.58 16.67 18.05
C THR A 90 0.58 15.70 17.97
N ALA A 91 0.55 14.63 18.75
CA ALA A 91 1.63 13.65 18.80
C ALA A 91 1.69 12.77 17.54
N LEU A 92 0.73 12.94 16.63
CA LEU A 92 0.62 12.22 15.36
C LEU A 92 1.67 12.69 14.35
N SER A 93 2.27 11.74 13.63
CA SER A 93 3.19 12.04 12.54
C SER A 93 2.46 12.74 11.38
N GLY A 94 3.19 13.54 10.60
CA GLY A 94 2.63 14.21 9.42
C GLY A 94 2.04 13.24 8.38
N GLN A 95 2.56 12.00 8.32
CA GLN A 95 2.03 10.94 7.45
C GLN A 95 0.64 10.47 7.88
N ILE A 96 0.40 10.31 9.19
CA ILE A 96 -0.92 9.94 9.72
C ILE A 96 -1.93 11.06 9.41
N LEU A 97 -1.56 12.32 9.63
CA LEU A 97 -2.43 13.46 9.35
C LEU A 97 -2.77 13.59 7.86
N ALA A 98 -1.80 13.34 6.96
CA ALA A 98 -2.04 13.32 5.52
C ALA A 98 -3.00 12.18 5.12
N ALA A 99 -2.78 10.96 5.63
CA ALA A 99 -3.64 9.81 5.37
C ALA A 99 -5.08 10.03 5.87
N LEU A 100 -5.24 10.67 7.03
CA LEU A 100 -6.55 11.04 7.59
C LEU A 100 -7.28 12.09 6.74
N LYS A 101 -6.54 13.02 6.13
CA LYS A 101 -7.12 14.16 5.40
C LYS A 101 -7.46 13.85 3.94
N GLU A 102 -6.65 13.04 3.27
CA GLU A 102 -6.71 12.84 1.82
C GLU A 102 -7.68 11.73 1.39
N LYS A 103 -7.97 10.77 2.27
CA LYS A 103 -8.67 9.54 1.90
C LYS A 103 -10.14 9.54 2.34
N PRO A 104 -11.05 8.94 1.54
CA PRO A 104 -12.47 8.88 1.88
C PRO A 104 -12.81 7.91 3.02
N ALA A 105 -11.96 6.91 3.28
CA ALA A 105 -12.06 5.94 4.38
C ALA A 105 -10.70 5.83 5.09
N PRO A 106 -10.31 6.87 5.86
CA PRO A 106 -8.98 6.96 6.46
C PRO A 106 -8.70 5.87 7.51
N GLU A 107 -9.72 5.37 8.21
CA GLU A 107 -9.62 4.29 9.21
C GLU A 107 -9.15 2.95 8.61
N LEU A 108 -9.38 2.72 7.32
CA LEU A 108 -8.93 1.53 6.62
C LEU A 108 -7.47 1.62 6.15
N CYS A 109 -6.91 2.83 6.14
CA CYS A 109 -5.61 3.11 5.54
C CYS A 109 -4.48 3.17 6.57
N LEU A 110 -4.82 3.23 7.85
CA LEU A 110 -3.88 3.19 8.96
C LEU A 110 -3.64 1.75 9.41
N ASP A 111 -2.44 1.47 9.91
CA ASP A 111 -2.17 0.22 10.61
C ASP A 111 -2.78 0.23 12.02
N SER A 112 -2.73 -0.91 12.72
CA SER A 112 -3.33 -1.00 14.07
C SER A 112 -2.64 -0.09 15.10
N GLN A 113 -1.34 0.18 14.94
CA GLN A 113 -0.58 1.00 15.87
C GLN A 113 -0.91 2.49 15.67
N ASP A 114 -1.01 2.94 14.42
CA ASP A 114 -1.43 4.28 14.06
C ASP A 114 -2.88 4.54 14.46
N LEU A 115 -3.77 3.56 14.30
CA LEU A 115 -5.15 3.65 14.81
C LEU A 115 -5.18 3.85 16.33
N GLU A 116 -4.35 3.14 17.10
CA GLU A 116 -4.25 3.35 18.54
C GLU A 116 -3.73 4.75 18.90
N LEU A 117 -2.78 5.30 18.13
CA LEU A 117 -2.28 6.66 18.35
C LEU A 117 -3.38 7.69 18.10
N VAL A 118 -4.14 7.54 17.01
CA VAL A 118 -5.30 8.38 16.69
C VAL A 118 -6.38 8.30 17.77
N LEU A 119 -6.59 7.12 18.36
CA LEU A 119 -7.53 6.92 19.46
C LEU A 119 -7.03 7.45 20.82
N LYS A 120 -5.72 7.67 20.99
CA LYS A 120 -5.14 8.30 22.20
C LYS A 120 -5.19 9.82 22.13
N GLU A 121 -5.16 10.39 20.93
CA GLU A 121 -5.26 11.84 20.68
C GLU A 121 -6.62 12.39 21.09
N ASP A 122 -6.71 13.58 21.68
CA ASP A 122 -8.01 14.18 22.04
C ASP A 122 -8.81 14.63 20.80
N THR A 123 -10.13 14.49 20.82
CA THR A 123 -11.00 14.85 19.68
C THR A 123 -10.88 16.33 19.31
N ALA A 124 -10.64 17.19 20.29
CA ALA A 124 -10.40 18.62 20.05
C ALA A 124 -9.02 18.90 19.42
N ALA A 125 -7.98 18.15 19.81
CA ALA A 125 -6.65 18.25 19.24
C ALA A 125 -6.63 17.73 17.80
N LEU A 126 -7.31 16.61 17.55
CA LEU A 126 -7.48 16.00 16.23
C LEU A 126 -8.29 16.88 15.27
N ALA A 127 -9.36 17.51 15.77
CA ALA A 127 -10.12 18.50 14.99
C ALA A 127 -9.25 19.69 14.57
N SER A 128 -8.43 20.20 15.49
CA SER A 128 -7.49 21.30 15.22
C SER A 128 -6.43 20.92 14.18
N ALA A 129 -5.81 19.74 14.32
CA ALA A 129 -4.76 19.28 13.41
C ALA A 129 -5.24 18.97 11.99
N LEU A 130 -6.47 18.44 11.86
CA LEU A 130 -7.06 18.13 10.55
C LEU A 130 -7.77 19.33 9.91
N GLY A 131 -7.95 20.42 10.66
CA GLY A 131 -8.78 21.56 10.26
C GLY A 131 -10.25 21.17 10.08
N TRP A 132 -10.73 20.19 10.85
CA TRP A 132 -12.09 19.68 10.79
C TRP A 132 -12.91 20.19 11.98
N ASP A 133 -14.23 20.15 11.86
CA ASP A 133 -15.14 20.40 12.97
C ASP A 133 -15.12 19.23 13.98
N LYS A 134 -15.54 19.50 15.21
CA LYS A 134 -15.55 18.50 16.29
C LYS A 134 -16.47 17.32 15.99
N GLN A 135 -17.56 17.51 15.23
CA GLN A 135 -18.47 16.41 14.90
C GLN A 135 -17.80 15.46 13.90
N LYS A 136 -17.21 15.99 12.82
CA LYS A 136 -16.48 15.19 11.84
C LYS A 136 -15.26 14.49 12.45
N ALA A 137 -14.49 15.18 13.29
CA ALA A 137 -13.38 14.57 14.03
C ALA A 137 -13.85 13.47 14.98
N GLY A 138 -15.00 13.65 15.64
CA GLY A 138 -15.63 12.64 16.49
C GLY A 138 -16.06 11.41 15.69
N ALA A 139 -16.72 11.60 14.55
CA ALA A 139 -17.14 10.51 13.67
C ALA A 139 -15.94 9.71 13.13
N LEU A 140 -14.85 10.40 12.77
CA LEU A 140 -13.60 9.74 12.38
C LEU A 140 -13.04 8.87 13.51
N ARG A 141 -12.98 9.40 14.73
CA ARG A 141 -12.46 8.66 15.88
C ARG A 141 -13.31 7.41 16.17
N GLU A 142 -14.62 7.52 16.06
CA GLU A 142 -15.54 6.39 16.20
C GLU A 142 -15.32 5.34 15.10
N ALA A 143 -15.15 5.75 13.85
CA ALA A 143 -14.83 4.85 12.75
C ALA A 143 -13.49 4.12 12.97
N CYS A 144 -12.46 4.84 13.46
CA CYS A 144 -11.16 4.25 13.82
C CYS A 144 -11.29 3.20 14.95
N ASP A 145 -12.11 3.47 15.97
CA ASP A 145 -12.35 2.53 17.08
C ASP A 145 -13.07 1.26 16.62
N GLN A 146 -14.09 1.42 15.76
CA GLN A 146 -14.83 0.30 15.19
C GLN A 146 -13.93 -0.59 14.32
N GLU A 147 -13.10 0.00 13.48
CA GLU A 147 -12.18 -0.74 12.62
C GLU A 147 -11.10 -1.45 13.43
N LEU A 148 -10.50 -0.79 14.44
CA LEU A 148 -9.52 -1.43 15.32
C LEU A 148 -10.14 -2.62 16.09
N SER A 149 -11.34 -2.43 16.65
CA SER A 149 -12.09 -3.48 17.34
C SER A 149 -12.38 -4.68 16.44
N LYS A 150 -12.73 -4.43 15.18
CA LYS A 150 -12.98 -5.47 14.17
C LYS A 150 -11.70 -6.26 13.84
N ARG A 151 -10.58 -5.58 13.61
CA ARG A 151 -9.27 -6.22 13.36
C ARG A 151 -8.85 -7.09 14.54
N LEU A 152 -9.01 -6.59 15.77
CA LEU A 152 -8.68 -7.35 16.98
C LEU A 152 -9.53 -8.62 17.10
N ARG A 153 -10.84 -8.52 16.85
CA ARG A 153 -11.77 -9.67 16.87
C ARG A 153 -11.40 -10.72 15.82
N GLN A 154 -11.00 -10.29 14.62
CA GLN A 154 -10.57 -11.21 13.56
C GLN A 154 -9.33 -12.02 14.02
N VAL A 155 -8.32 -11.35 14.59
CA VAL A 155 -7.12 -12.01 15.10
C VAL A 155 -7.45 -12.98 16.23
N GLN A 156 -8.31 -12.58 17.18
CA GLN A 156 -8.75 -13.45 18.28
C GLN A 156 -9.52 -14.69 17.79
N THR A 157 -10.38 -14.52 16.78
CA THR A 157 -11.12 -15.63 16.17
C THR A 157 -10.17 -16.62 15.51
N LEU A 158 -9.22 -16.13 14.71
CA LEU A 158 -8.20 -16.97 14.08
C LEU A 158 -7.34 -17.71 15.11
N HIS A 159 -6.97 -17.04 16.21
CA HIS A 159 -6.23 -17.67 17.29
C HIS A 159 -7.04 -18.80 17.95
N SER A 160 -8.33 -18.59 18.19
CA SER A 160 -9.25 -19.61 18.72
C SER A 160 -9.44 -20.81 17.76
N LEU A 161 -9.49 -20.57 16.45
CA LEU A 161 -9.56 -21.65 15.45
C LEU A 161 -8.22 -22.41 15.37
N ARG A 162 -7.09 -21.71 15.50
CA ARG A 162 -5.77 -22.33 15.52
C ARG A 162 -5.54 -23.19 16.76
N SER A 163 -6.00 -22.76 17.94
CA SER A 163 -5.88 -23.55 19.17
C SER A 163 -6.72 -24.83 19.10
N THR A 164 -7.96 -24.74 18.61
CA THR A 164 -8.85 -25.90 18.44
C THR A 164 -8.37 -26.91 17.39
N SER A 165 -7.76 -26.45 16.29
CA SER A 165 -7.16 -27.33 15.28
C SER A 165 -5.88 -28.03 15.76
N LYS A 166 -5.04 -27.38 16.58
CA LYS A 166 -3.86 -28.00 17.21
C LYS A 166 -4.24 -29.07 18.24
N GLY A 167 -5.37 -28.93 18.92
CA GLY A 167 -5.88 -29.88 19.91
C GLY A 167 -6.46 -31.18 19.33
N LYS A 168 -6.70 -31.27 18.00
CA LYS A 168 -7.28 -32.46 17.35
C LYS A 168 -6.25 -33.50 16.88
N LYS A 169 -4.95 -33.34 17.17
CA LYS A 169 -3.89 -34.28 16.76
C LYS A 169 -3.58 -35.39 17.76
N THR A 170 -4.34 -35.53 18.83
CA THR A 170 -4.14 -36.59 19.84
C THR A 170 -5.40 -37.39 20.02
N LEU A 171 -5.53 -38.48 19.27
CA LEU A 171 -6.30 -39.66 19.65
C LEU A 171 -5.46 -40.89 19.28
N PRO A 172 -5.32 -41.88 20.20
CA PRO A 172 -4.61 -43.14 19.97
C PRO A 172 -5.37 -44.09 19.04
#